data_AF-A0A8H9IX86-F1
#
_entry.id   AF-A0A8H9IX86-F1
#
_cell.length_a   1.000
_cell.length_b   1.000
_cell.length_c   1.000
_cell.angle_alpha   90.00
_cell.angle_beta   90.00
_cell.angle_gamma   90.00
#
_symmetry.space_group_name_H-M   'P 1'
#
loop_
_entity.id
_entity.type
_entity.pdbx_description
1 polymer ?
#
loop_
_entity_poly.entity_id
_entity_poly.type
_entity_poly.pdbx_seq_one_letter_code
_entity_poly.pdbx_strand_id
1 'polypeptide(L)'
;MRIMSRPRALVAAVAACLLLAGCGSGPSQVRAAFLLGDTEVSQDTVQQLIDKAVREQPAAQQLSQQHKLDQLGREIVGQLAQHELLVKAARQEGLVADEATVSGLLGEDPLVTPVSANGVDPSQLARQIAYRARDHREVFTDYGLMQALGRKHFGGLSVTYDYTVVTSDDGGAQPQSMRDKAFAKAERMAASPAAADQVLREDAAAGVQTGSGQQISAVQSPAAASTVLFGVPQGTVVAFQPSQQDTTWLVAVVRQRDSGVPSTAQQSAEPTEDQLVSTGLRLLQPYSEQLRINPRYGVWDPVAMAVAPSAAESTGFVAPVKGSAQS
;
A
#
# COMPACT_ATOMS: atom_id res chain seq x y z
N MET A 1 -87.87 12.80 9.40
CA MET A 1 -88.32 12.55 10.78
C MET A 1 -87.22 11.75 11.49
N ARG A 2 -86.68 12.28 12.61
CA ARG A 2 -85.65 11.72 13.55
C ARG A 2 -84.24 11.48 12.96
N ILE A 3 -83.17 12.25 13.22
CA ILE A 3 -82.55 12.90 14.41
C ILE A 3 -81.78 11.92 15.34
N MET A 4 -80.45 12.14 15.40
CA MET A 4 -79.43 11.82 16.44
C MET A 4 -79.07 10.33 16.65
N SER A 5 -77.81 9.91 16.85
CA SER A 5 -76.70 10.55 17.59
C SER A 5 -75.28 10.04 17.19
N ARG A 6 -74.33 10.98 17.18
CA ARG A 6 -72.85 10.85 17.37
C ARG A 6 -72.51 10.31 18.79
N PRO A 7 -71.23 10.14 19.23
CA PRO A 7 -69.96 9.76 18.56
C PRO A 7 -69.03 8.83 19.44
N ARG A 8 -67.78 8.61 18.96
CA ARG A 8 -66.53 8.26 19.68
C ARG A 8 -66.27 6.78 20.03
N ALA A 9 -65.34 6.18 19.29
CA ALA A 9 -64.20 5.46 19.88
C ALA A 9 -63.06 5.31 18.87
N LEU A 10 -61.89 5.87 19.25
CA LEU A 10 -60.51 5.41 19.01
C LEU A 10 -60.04 5.30 17.55
N VAL A 11 -59.36 6.29 16.98
CA VAL A 11 -57.94 6.66 17.22
C VAL A 11 -56.98 5.48 17.09
N ALA A 12 -56.13 5.58 16.05
CA ALA A 12 -54.78 5.00 15.89
C ALA A 12 -54.63 4.00 14.72
N ALA A 13 -54.58 4.53 13.50
CA ALA A 13 -53.98 3.83 12.35
C ALA A 13 -53.39 4.83 11.33
N VAL A 14 -52.62 5.82 11.81
CA VAL A 14 -51.81 6.70 10.95
C VAL A 14 -50.51 7.01 11.68
N ALA A 15 -49.54 6.09 11.60
CA ALA A 15 -48.10 6.33 11.82
C ALA A 15 -47.33 5.00 11.82
N ALA A 16 -47.23 4.31 10.68
CA ALA A 16 -46.35 3.14 10.57
C ALA A 16 -45.78 2.91 9.16
N CYS A 17 -45.53 3.98 8.38
CA CYS A 17 -44.83 3.86 7.09
C CYS A 17 -43.70 4.90 6.90
N LEU A 18 -43.10 5.41 7.97
CA LEU A 18 -41.99 6.39 7.91
C LEU A 18 -40.75 5.97 8.71
N LEU A 19 -40.48 4.68 8.84
CA LEU A 19 -39.26 4.16 9.50
C LEU A 19 -38.44 3.21 8.60
N LEU A 20 -38.34 3.53 7.30
CA LEU A 20 -37.34 2.92 6.40
C LEU A 20 -36.31 3.94 5.89
N ALA A 21 -36.14 5.05 6.60
CA ALA A 21 -35.03 5.97 6.42
C ALA A 21 -34.20 5.98 7.71
N GLY A 22 -33.30 5.00 7.85
CA GLY A 22 -32.36 4.97 8.97
C GLY A 22 -31.72 3.61 9.18
N CYS A 23 -30.56 3.41 8.53
CA CYS A 23 -29.37 2.67 8.99
C CYS A 23 -28.55 2.22 7.76
N GLY A 24 -27.96 3.21 7.09
CA GLY A 24 -27.02 2.99 5.99
C GLY A 24 -26.23 4.26 5.68
N SER A 25 -25.99 5.10 6.70
CA SER A 25 -25.19 6.33 6.62
C SER A 25 -23.74 6.06 6.98
N GLY A 26 -23.24 4.87 6.64
CA GLY A 26 -21.82 4.59 6.56
C GLY A 26 -21.40 4.63 5.09
N PRO A 27 -20.14 4.95 4.78
CA PRO A 27 -19.64 4.98 3.42
C PRO A 27 -20.06 3.71 2.66
N SER A 28 -20.87 3.88 1.61
CA SER A 28 -21.32 2.74 0.81
C SER A 28 -20.17 2.32 -0.10
N GLN A 29 -19.64 1.10 0.07
CA GLN A 29 -18.59 0.57 -0.82
C GLN A 29 -18.98 0.62 -2.30
N VAL A 30 -20.29 0.69 -2.60
CA VAL A 30 -20.85 0.76 -3.95
C VAL A 30 -20.35 1.98 -4.73
N ARG A 31 -20.10 3.12 -4.07
CA ARG A 31 -19.63 4.37 -4.73
C ARG A 31 -18.20 4.76 -4.38
N ALA A 32 -17.63 4.15 -3.34
CA ALA A 32 -16.23 4.34 -2.99
C ALA A 32 -15.29 3.69 -4.03
N ALA A 33 -14.20 4.36 -4.37
CA ALA A 33 -13.04 3.77 -5.00
C ALA A 33 -12.16 3.06 -3.97
N PHE A 34 -12.02 3.65 -2.79
CA PHE A 34 -11.50 2.98 -1.60
C PHE A 34 -11.99 3.67 -0.32
N LEU A 35 -11.85 2.95 0.80
CA LEU A 35 -12.09 3.43 2.15
C LEU A 35 -10.80 3.33 2.96
N LEU A 36 -10.53 4.32 3.81
CA LEU A 36 -9.46 4.30 4.81
C LEU A 36 -10.05 4.71 6.15
N GLY A 37 -10.51 3.74 6.94
CA GLY A 37 -11.30 4.03 8.13
C GLY A 37 -12.57 4.81 7.77
N ASP A 38 -12.68 6.04 8.26
CA ASP A 38 -13.81 6.93 7.98
C ASP A 38 -13.62 7.79 6.71
N THR A 39 -12.43 7.78 6.10
CA THR A 39 -12.18 8.51 4.85
C THR A 39 -12.69 7.70 3.66
N GLU A 40 -13.57 8.30 2.86
CA GLU A 40 -14.03 7.75 1.57
C GLU A 40 -13.47 8.57 0.42
N VAL A 41 -12.81 7.90 -0.53
CA VAL A 41 -12.51 8.47 -1.85
C VAL A 41 -13.46 7.85 -2.85
N SER A 42 -14.22 8.69 -3.56
CA SER A 42 -15.28 8.25 -4.45
C SER A 42 -14.78 7.77 -5.82
N GLN A 43 -15.58 6.95 -6.50
CA GLN A 43 -15.35 6.61 -7.92
C GLN A 43 -15.45 7.83 -8.83
N ASP A 44 -16.26 8.83 -8.47
CA ASP A 44 -16.41 10.06 -9.25
C ASP A 44 -15.09 10.87 -9.26
N THR A 45 -14.36 10.90 -8.13
CA THR A 45 -13.01 11.48 -8.04
C THR A 45 -12.04 10.80 -9.00
N VAL A 46 -12.04 9.46 -9.04
CA VAL A 46 -11.19 8.68 -9.96
C VAL A 46 -11.56 8.97 -11.42
N GLN A 47 -12.86 9.00 -11.74
CA GLN A 47 -13.34 9.27 -13.09
C GLN A 47 -12.94 10.68 -13.56
N GLN A 48 -13.02 11.69 -12.70
CA GLN A 48 -12.59 13.05 -13.03
C GLN A 48 -11.10 13.12 -13.38
N LEU A 49 -10.25 12.38 -12.67
CA LEU A 49 -8.82 12.29 -12.96
C LEU A 49 -8.54 11.52 -14.26
N ILE A 50 -9.28 10.45 -14.54
CA ILE A 50 -9.20 9.75 -15.84
C ILE A 50 -9.59 10.70 -16.96
N ASP A 51 -10.70 11.42 -16.83
CA ASP A 51 -11.18 12.35 -17.86
C ASP A 51 -10.17 13.49 -18.07
N LYS A 52 -9.58 14.02 -16.99
CA LYS A 52 -8.50 15.01 -17.07
C LYS A 52 -7.28 14.44 -17.82
N ALA A 53 -6.83 13.24 -17.45
CA ALA A 53 -5.73 12.58 -18.12
C ALA A 53 -6.00 12.39 -19.62
N VAL A 54 -7.17 11.89 -20.01
CA VAL A 54 -7.53 11.70 -21.43
C VAL A 54 -7.57 13.03 -22.19
N ARG A 55 -8.00 14.13 -21.56
CA ARG A 55 -7.96 15.46 -22.20
C ARG A 55 -6.54 15.99 -22.38
N GLU A 56 -5.67 15.80 -21.39
CA GLU A 56 -4.39 16.50 -21.29
C GLU A 56 -3.18 15.66 -21.74
N GLN A 57 -3.31 14.34 -21.76
CA GLN A 57 -2.20 13.41 -22.02
C GLN A 57 -2.47 12.57 -23.28
N PRO A 58 -1.69 12.74 -24.37
CA PRO A 58 -1.84 11.93 -25.58
C PRO A 58 -1.73 10.42 -25.33
N ALA A 59 -0.83 10.01 -24.43
CA ALA A 59 -0.69 8.61 -24.02
C ALA A 59 -1.98 8.06 -23.36
N ALA A 60 -2.75 8.88 -22.63
CA ALA A 60 -4.01 8.47 -22.03
C ALA A 60 -5.14 8.34 -23.08
N GLN A 61 -5.12 9.16 -24.13
CA GLN A 61 -6.03 9.00 -25.27
C GLN A 61 -5.80 7.65 -25.97
N GLN A 62 -4.54 7.25 -26.11
CA GLN A 62 -4.18 5.95 -26.66
C GLN A 62 -4.64 4.80 -25.75
N LEU A 63 -4.48 4.92 -24.42
CA LEU A 63 -5.06 3.94 -23.47
C LEU A 63 -6.58 3.81 -23.62
N SER A 64 -7.28 4.93 -23.82
CA SER A 64 -8.73 4.96 -24.08
C SER A 64 -9.09 4.21 -25.36
N GLN A 65 -8.40 4.49 -26.47
CA GLN A 65 -8.61 3.81 -27.75
C GLN A 65 -8.31 2.31 -27.69
N GLN A 66 -7.41 1.89 -26.79
CA GLN A 66 -7.04 0.49 -26.57
C GLN A 66 -7.87 -0.19 -25.47
N HIS A 67 -8.88 0.49 -24.91
CA HIS A 67 -9.69 -0.01 -23.78
C HIS A 67 -8.87 -0.41 -22.53
N LYS A 68 -7.75 0.28 -22.29
CA LYS A 68 -6.83 0.06 -21.15
C LYS A 68 -6.93 1.11 -20.05
N LEU A 69 -8.03 1.84 -19.96
CA LEU A 69 -8.23 2.87 -18.92
C LEU A 69 -8.37 2.29 -17.50
N ASP A 70 -8.65 1.00 -17.38
CA ASP A 70 -8.65 0.28 -16.11
C ASP A 70 -7.27 0.33 -15.44
N GLN A 71 -6.18 0.28 -16.23
CA GLN A 71 -4.81 0.38 -15.73
C GLN A 71 -4.53 1.78 -15.18
N LEU A 72 -4.96 2.81 -15.90
CA LEU A 72 -4.86 4.20 -15.43
C LEU A 72 -5.70 4.42 -14.16
N GLY A 73 -6.93 3.92 -14.13
CA GLY A 73 -7.79 4.01 -12.96
C GLY A 73 -7.18 3.34 -11.72
N ARG A 74 -6.54 2.19 -11.90
CA ARG A 74 -5.81 1.48 -10.84
C ARG A 74 -4.63 2.29 -10.29
N GLU A 75 -3.83 2.88 -11.17
CA GLU A 75 -2.72 3.75 -10.79
C GLU A 75 -3.19 5.01 -10.06
N ILE A 76 -4.27 5.64 -10.53
CA ILE A 76 -4.89 6.78 -9.84
C ILE A 76 -5.34 6.38 -8.43
N VAL A 77 -6.05 5.26 -8.28
CA VAL A 77 -6.49 4.77 -6.97
C VAL A 77 -5.30 4.48 -6.05
N GLY A 78 -4.23 3.87 -6.57
CA GLY A 78 -3.01 3.63 -5.80
C GLY A 78 -2.36 4.91 -5.29
N GLN A 79 -2.23 5.93 -6.14
CA GLN A 79 -1.66 7.22 -5.75
C GLN A 79 -2.53 7.97 -4.73
N LEU A 80 -3.85 7.95 -4.91
CA LEU A 80 -4.78 8.55 -3.95
C LEU A 80 -4.77 7.82 -2.61
N ALA A 81 -4.65 6.48 -2.62
CA ALA A 81 -4.52 5.71 -1.38
C ALA A 81 -3.21 6.05 -0.65
N GLN A 82 -2.08 6.14 -1.37
CA GLN A 82 -0.81 6.58 -0.78
C GLN A 82 -0.91 8.00 -0.20
N HIS A 83 -1.57 8.93 -0.90
CA HIS A 83 -1.81 10.28 -0.41
C HIS A 83 -2.59 10.26 0.91
N GLU A 84 -3.71 9.55 0.99
CA GLU A 84 -4.52 9.49 2.21
C GLU A 84 -3.77 8.83 3.38
N LEU A 85 -2.98 7.79 3.11
CA LEU A 85 -2.09 7.19 4.11
C LEU A 85 -1.05 8.19 4.62
N LEU A 86 -0.45 8.97 3.72
CA LEU A 86 0.54 9.98 4.04
C LEU A 86 -0.05 11.16 4.82
N VAL A 87 -1.23 11.64 4.43
CA VAL A 87 -1.95 12.69 5.17
C VAL A 87 -2.26 12.22 6.59
N LYS A 88 -2.71 10.96 6.75
CA LYS A 88 -2.93 10.36 8.07
C LYS A 88 -1.64 10.29 8.89
N ALA A 89 -0.55 9.80 8.30
CA ALA A 89 0.77 9.74 8.94
C ALA A 89 1.26 11.13 9.34
N ALA A 90 1.23 12.10 8.43
CA ALA A 90 1.67 13.47 8.68
C ALA A 90 0.92 14.12 9.85
N ARG A 91 -0.40 13.92 9.96
CA ARG A 91 -1.20 14.41 11.08
C ARG A 91 -0.81 13.76 12.41
N GLN A 92 -0.61 12.44 12.43
CA GLN A 92 -0.24 11.71 13.65
C GLN A 92 1.19 12.03 14.10
N GLU A 93 2.08 12.28 13.14
CA GLU A 93 3.51 12.47 13.36
C GLU A 93 3.92 13.95 13.49
N GLY A 94 2.97 14.88 13.28
CA GLY A 94 3.21 16.33 13.29
C GLY A 94 4.13 16.80 12.15
N LEU A 95 4.05 16.16 10.98
CA LEU A 95 4.89 16.47 9.83
C LEU A 95 4.30 17.60 8.98
N VAL A 96 5.21 18.40 8.43
CA VAL A 96 4.90 19.48 7.47
C VAL A 96 5.88 19.34 6.31
N ALA A 97 5.40 19.55 5.08
CA ALA A 97 6.28 19.59 3.91
C ALA A 97 7.16 20.84 3.95
N ASP A 98 8.39 20.74 3.45
CA ASP A 98 9.23 21.92 3.24
C ASP A 98 8.68 22.72 2.05
N GLU A 99 8.06 23.87 2.33
CA GLU A 99 7.50 24.76 1.30
C GLU A 99 8.56 25.29 0.32
N ALA A 100 9.83 25.38 0.74
CA ALA A 100 10.91 25.77 -0.17
C ALA A 100 11.17 24.67 -1.20
N THR A 101 11.20 23.40 -0.78
CA THR A 101 11.30 22.25 -1.68
C THR A 101 10.10 22.16 -2.61
N VAL A 102 8.87 22.27 -2.08
CA VAL A 102 7.64 22.21 -2.89
C VAL A 102 7.62 23.33 -3.94
N SER A 103 7.96 24.55 -3.54
CA SER A 103 7.99 25.70 -4.45
C SER A 103 9.10 25.58 -5.50
N GLY A 104 10.26 25.03 -5.12
CA GLY A 104 11.36 24.75 -6.06
C GLY A 104 10.96 23.73 -7.12
N LEU A 105 10.36 22.61 -6.72
CA LEU A 105 9.88 21.57 -7.64
C LEU A 105 8.77 22.08 -8.57
N LEU A 106 7.87 22.92 -8.07
CA LEU A 106 6.85 23.59 -8.90
C LEU A 106 7.43 24.62 -9.87
N GLY A 107 8.60 25.19 -9.58
CA GLY A 107 9.28 26.11 -10.49
C GLY A 107 9.81 25.42 -11.76
N GLU A 108 10.26 24.17 -11.64
CA GLU A 108 10.73 23.34 -12.76
C GLU A 108 9.63 22.43 -13.34
N ASP A 109 8.57 22.18 -12.57
CA ASP A 109 7.43 21.30 -12.79
C ASP A 109 7.54 20.31 -13.96
N PRO A 110 8.22 19.16 -13.76
CA PRO A 110 8.33 18.12 -14.78
C PRO A 110 6.99 17.45 -15.15
N LEU A 111 5.91 17.70 -14.39
CA LEU A 111 4.60 17.10 -14.61
C LEU A 111 3.78 17.87 -15.65
N VAL A 112 4.10 19.14 -15.94
CA VAL A 112 3.45 19.92 -17.01
C VAL A 112 3.70 19.34 -18.39
N THR A 113 4.87 18.75 -18.61
CA THR A 113 5.20 18.15 -19.91
C THR A 113 4.46 16.82 -20.09
N PRO A 114 3.63 16.66 -21.14
CA PRO A 114 2.89 15.42 -21.36
C PRO A 114 3.81 14.21 -21.54
N VAL A 115 3.32 13.04 -21.13
CA VAL A 115 4.07 11.80 -21.33
C VAL A 115 4.14 11.45 -22.82
N SER A 116 5.36 11.26 -23.33
CA SER A 116 5.58 10.74 -24.68
C SER A 116 5.15 9.28 -24.79
N ALA A 117 4.30 8.98 -25.76
CA ALA A 117 3.90 7.60 -26.09
C ALA A 117 4.84 6.92 -27.10
N ASN A 118 5.93 7.58 -27.51
CA ASN A 118 6.79 7.08 -28.58
C ASN A 118 7.68 5.94 -28.09
N GLY A 119 7.58 4.78 -28.73
CA GLY A 119 8.49 3.64 -28.52
C GLY A 119 8.28 2.85 -27.22
N VAL A 120 7.25 3.16 -26.43
CA VAL A 120 6.89 2.45 -25.20
C VAL A 120 5.39 2.18 -25.20
N ASP A 121 4.96 1.01 -24.73
CA ASP A 121 3.53 0.72 -24.55
C ASP A 121 2.95 1.69 -23.50
N PRO A 122 1.91 2.50 -23.83
CA PRO A 122 1.31 3.45 -22.89
C PRO A 122 0.80 2.82 -21.59
N SER A 123 0.51 1.52 -21.57
CA SER A 123 0.16 0.79 -20.34
C SER A 123 1.25 0.89 -19.27
N GLN A 124 2.51 0.84 -19.70
CA GLN A 124 3.68 0.99 -18.85
C GLN A 124 3.89 2.42 -18.35
N LEU A 125 3.12 3.37 -18.91
CA LEU A 125 3.18 4.79 -18.59
C LEU A 125 1.99 5.24 -17.72
N ALA A 126 1.04 4.34 -17.41
CA ALA A 126 -0.16 4.64 -16.64
C ALA A 126 0.15 5.36 -15.32
N ARG A 127 1.20 4.94 -14.61
CA ARG A 127 1.65 5.58 -13.36
C ARG A 127 2.11 7.03 -13.58
N GLN A 128 2.88 7.28 -14.64
CA GLN A 128 3.37 8.62 -14.97
C GLN A 128 2.25 9.55 -15.43
N ILE A 129 1.26 9.00 -16.14
CA ILE A 129 0.04 9.71 -16.55
C ILE A 129 -0.77 10.09 -15.31
N ALA A 130 -0.94 9.16 -14.35
CA ALA A 130 -1.70 9.39 -13.13
C ALA A 130 -1.11 10.55 -12.29
N TYR A 131 0.22 10.64 -12.14
CA TYR A 131 0.84 11.76 -11.41
C TYR A 131 0.54 13.12 -12.05
N ARG A 132 0.50 13.19 -13.39
CA ARG A 132 0.19 14.43 -14.13
C ARG A 132 -1.30 14.78 -14.14
N ALA A 133 -2.16 13.78 -13.91
CA ALA A 133 -3.59 14.02 -13.77
C ALA A 133 -3.93 14.67 -12.43
N ARG A 134 -3.15 14.41 -11.37
CA ARG A 134 -3.36 14.99 -10.03
C ARG A 134 -3.04 16.48 -10.00
N ASP A 135 -3.33 17.12 -8.86
CA ASP A 135 -2.81 18.45 -8.57
C ASP A 135 -1.29 18.37 -8.36
N HIS A 136 -0.51 19.14 -9.11
CA HIS A 136 0.95 19.03 -9.09
C HIS A 136 1.54 19.49 -7.75
N ARG A 137 0.96 20.53 -7.13
CA ARG A 137 1.39 20.96 -5.80
C ARG A 137 1.17 19.85 -4.79
N GLU A 138 0.02 19.18 -4.82
CA GLU A 138 -0.27 18.03 -3.97
C GLU A 138 0.75 16.89 -4.17
N VAL A 139 1.12 16.56 -5.42
CA VAL A 139 2.14 15.54 -5.71
C VAL A 139 3.52 15.90 -5.11
N PHE A 140 3.94 17.16 -5.21
CA PHE A 140 5.21 17.59 -4.64
C PHE A 140 5.15 17.76 -3.11
N THR A 141 3.99 18.13 -2.55
CA THR A 141 3.73 18.09 -1.11
C THR A 141 3.83 16.65 -0.59
N ASP A 142 3.27 15.66 -1.31
CA ASP A 142 3.41 14.24 -0.96
C ASP A 142 4.89 13.83 -0.96
N TYR A 143 5.66 14.23 -1.98
CA TYR A 143 7.10 13.96 -2.05
C TYR A 143 7.83 14.53 -0.82
N GLY A 144 7.59 15.80 -0.49
CA GLY A 144 8.19 16.47 0.67
C GLY A 144 7.81 15.82 2.01
N LEU A 145 6.55 15.42 2.18
CA LEU A 145 6.08 14.72 3.38
C LEU A 145 6.68 13.31 3.50
N MET A 146 6.78 12.55 2.42
CA MET A 146 7.46 11.25 2.43
C MET A 146 8.95 11.40 2.79
N GLN A 147 9.62 12.41 2.23
CA GLN A 147 11.01 12.71 2.57
C GLN A 147 11.16 13.06 4.06
N ALA A 148 10.28 13.91 4.60
CA ALA A 148 10.28 14.29 6.01
C ALA A 148 10.03 13.08 6.93
N LEU A 149 9.06 12.22 6.59
CA LEU A 149 8.77 10.99 7.33
C LEU A 149 9.96 10.04 7.32
N GLY A 150 10.55 9.81 6.14
CA GLY A 150 11.78 9.03 5.99
C GLY A 150 12.90 9.57 6.88
N ARG A 151 13.20 10.86 6.77
CA ARG A 151 14.28 11.51 7.53
C ARG A 151 14.06 11.44 9.04
N LYS A 152 12.83 11.60 9.52
CA LYS A 152 12.49 11.54 10.95
C LYS A 152 12.88 10.19 11.57
N HIS A 153 12.63 9.08 10.87
CA HIS A 153 12.86 7.75 11.42
C HIS A 153 14.17 7.09 10.98
N PHE A 154 14.76 7.52 9.85
CA PHE A 154 15.89 6.84 9.22
C PHE A 154 17.02 6.52 10.20
N GLY A 155 17.43 7.49 11.01
CA GLY A 155 18.56 7.33 11.94
C GLY A 155 18.34 6.28 13.04
N GLY A 156 17.09 6.03 13.43
CA GLY A 156 16.73 5.05 14.46
C GLY A 156 16.04 3.80 13.94
N LEU A 157 15.91 3.68 12.62
CA LEU A 157 15.17 2.60 12.00
C LEU A 157 16.03 1.33 11.93
N SER A 158 15.57 0.26 12.58
CA SER A 158 16.20 -1.06 12.52
C SER A 158 15.18 -2.19 12.63
N VAL A 159 15.53 -3.34 12.06
CA VAL A 159 14.68 -4.53 12.05
C VAL A 159 15.53 -5.74 12.44
N THR A 160 14.99 -6.56 13.35
CA THR A 160 15.50 -7.89 13.64
C THR A 160 14.55 -8.93 13.08
N TYR A 161 15.05 -9.87 12.29
CA TYR A 161 14.23 -10.86 11.60
C TYR A 161 14.94 -12.22 11.50
N ASP A 162 14.14 -13.27 11.37
CA ASP A 162 14.62 -14.56 10.90
C ASP A 162 14.18 -14.74 9.45
N TYR A 163 14.98 -15.45 8.65
CA TYR A 163 14.69 -15.61 7.24
C TYR A 163 15.10 -16.97 6.68
N THR A 164 14.51 -17.26 5.54
CA THR A 164 14.89 -18.30 4.59
C THR A 164 14.67 -17.76 3.17
N VAL A 165 15.12 -18.50 2.17
CA VAL A 165 15.02 -18.10 0.77
C VAL A 165 14.34 -19.15 -0.09
N VAL A 166 13.85 -18.72 -1.25
CA VAL A 166 13.49 -19.59 -2.37
C VAL A 166 14.26 -19.10 -3.60
N THR A 167 15.13 -19.94 -4.13
CA THR A 167 16.09 -19.62 -5.21
C THR A 167 15.90 -20.49 -6.46
N SER A 168 14.99 -21.45 -6.44
CA SER A 168 14.73 -22.35 -7.57
C SER A 168 13.29 -22.85 -7.63
N ASP A 169 12.83 -23.13 -8.84
CA ASP A 169 11.60 -23.88 -9.11
C ASP A 169 11.82 -25.39 -8.86
N ASP A 170 10.74 -26.11 -8.57
CA ASP A 170 10.81 -27.57 -8.42
C ASP A 170 10.69 -28.09 -9.84
N GLY A 171 11.78 -28.62 -10.42
CA GLY A 171 11.78 -29.21 -11.76
C GLY A 171 10.95 -30.50 -11.92
N GLY A 172 9.92 -30.69 -11.09
CA GLY A 172 9.03 -31.85 -11.06
C GLY A 172 7.88 -31.75 -12.07
N ALA A 173 7.01 -32.76 -12.08
CA ALA A 173 5.92 -32.90 -13.05
C ALA A 173 4.80 -31.84 -12.91
N GLN A 174 4.72 -31.15 -11.78
CA GLN A 174 3.87 -29.97 -11.54
C GLN A 174 4.72 -28.87 -10.91
N PRO A 175 5.47 -28.10 -11.71
CA PRO A 175 6.36 -27.07 -11.17
C PRO A 175 5.53 -25.97 -10.51
N GLN A 176 5.75 -25.74 -9.21
CA GLN A 176 5.30 -24.53 -8.55
C GLN A 176 6.27 -23.40 -8.88
N SER A 177 5.74 -22.20 -9.18
CA SER A 177 6.58 -21.03 -9.36
C SER A 177 7.30 -20.69 -8.04
N MET A 178 8.49 -20.09 -8.12
CA MET A 178 9.21 -19.60 -6.93
C MET A 178 8.33 -18.71 -6.04
N ARG A 179 7.46 -17.91 -6.64
CA ARG A 179 6.47 -17.07 -5.94
C ARG A 179 5.52 -17.93 -5.11
N ASP A 180 4.89 -18.93 -5.71
CA ASP A 180 3.90 -19.77 -5.02
C ASP A 180 4.55 -20.54 -3.86
N LYS A 181 5.79 -20.99 -4.03
CA LYS A 181 6.56 -21.62 -2.95
C LYS A 181 6.88 -20.64 -1.82
N ALA A 182 7.34 -19.44 -2.16
CA ALA A 182 7.66 -18.41 -1.17
C ALA A 182 6.41 -18.03 -0.36
N PHE A 183 5.26 -17.95 -1.03
CA PHE A 183 3.97 -17.63 -0.42
C PHE A 183 3.49 -18.78 0.47
N ALA A 184 3.51 -20.02 -0.02
CA ALA A 184 3.16 -21.19 0.79
C ALA A 184 4.07 -21.31 2.02
N LYS A 185 5.37 -21.02 1.87
CA LYS A 185 6.32 -20.99 2.97
C LYS A 185 5.98 -19.88 3.98
N ALA A 186 5.66 -18.68 3.50
CA ALA A 186 5.25 -17.56 4.34
C ALA A 186 3.94 -17.86 5.12
N GLU A 187 2.96 -18.47 4.47
CA GLU A 187 1.71 -18.91 5.11
C GLU A 187 1.96 -19.92 6.23
N ARG A 188 2.87 -20.89 6.00
CA ARG A 188 3.29 -21.84 7.05
C ARG A 188 3.95 -21.13 8.22
N MET A 189 4.86 -20.19 7.95
CA MET A 189 5.51 -19.39 9.00
C MET A 189 4.50 -18.51 9.77
N ALA A 190 3.49 -17.97 9.09
CA ALA A 190 2.47 -17.12 9.71
C ALA A 190 1.48 -17.89 10.61
N ALA A 191 1.48 -19.23 10.57
CA ALA A 191 0.55 -20.05 11.33
C ALA A 191 0.76 -19.98 12.85
N SER A 192 2.01 -19.84 13.32
CA SER A 192 2.38 -19.57 14.72
C SER A 192 3.89 -19.30 14.83
N PRO A 193 4.39 -18.74 15.95
CA PRO A 193 5.83 -18.59 16.16
C PRO A 193 6.60 -19.92 16.06
N ALA A 194 6.05 -21.01 16.60
CA ALA A 194 6.66 -22.33 16.52
C ALA A 194 6.68 -22.91 15.10
N ALA A 195 5.68 -22.58 14.27
CA ALA A 195 5.64 -22.97 12.87
C ALA A 195 6.73 -22.26 12.06
N ALA A 196 7.00 -20.97 12.35
CA ALA A 196 8.12 -20.27 11.76
C ALA A 196 9.46 -20.94 12.09
N ASP A 197 9.69 -21.26 13.37
CA ASP A 197 10.91 -21.95 13.81
C ASP A 197 11.05 -23.35 13.21
N GLN A 198 9.93 -24.04 12.96
CA GLN A 198 9.92 -25.33 12.28
C GLN A 198 10.34 -25.20 10.81
N VAL A 199 9.76 -24.25 10.07
CA VAL A 199 10.12 -24.01 8.65
C VAL A 199 11.62 -23.71 8.52
N LEU A 200 12.17 -22.86 9.39
CA LEU A 200 13.60 -22.53 9.36
C LEU A 200 14.49 -23.76 9.65
N ARG A 201 14.09 -24.63 10.59
CA ARG A 201 14.83 -25.87 10.86
C ARG A 201 14.77 -26.86 9.71
N GLU A 202 13.61 -27.00 9.07
CA GLU A 202 13.43 -27.86 7.89
C GLU A 202 14.32 -27.39 6.73
N ASP A 203 14.31 -26.08 6.45
CA ASP A 203 15.12 -25.46 5.40
C ASP A 203 16.63 -25.58 5.70
N ALA A 204 17.05 -25.31 6.92
CA ALA A 204 18.45 -25.47 7.33
C ALA A 204 18.93 -26.93 7.19
N ALA A 205 18.08 -27.90 7.56
CA ALA A 205 18.39 -29.33 7.37
C ALA A 205 18.44 -29.74 5.89
N ALA A 206 17.69 -29.06 5.03
CA ALA A 206 17.73 -29.23 3.58
C ALA A 206 18.87 -28.46 2.89
N GLY A 207 19.71 -27.74 3.65
CA GLY A 207 20.82 -26.95 3.11
C GLY A 207 20.40 -25.64 2.43
N VAL A 208 19.16 -25.19 2.63
CA VAL A 208 18.68 -23.89 2.18
C VAL A 208 19.29 -22.79 3.05
N GLN A 209 19.62 -21.65 2.47
CA GLN A 209 20.13 -20.51 3.23
C GLN A 209 19.06 -19.99 4.20
N THR A 210 19.39 -20.00 5.48
CA THR A 210 18.56 -19.47 6.57
C THR A 210 19.37 -18.59 7.50
N GLY A 211 18.73 -17.66 8.20
CA GLY A 211 19.35 -16.93 9.30
C GLY A 211 18.36 -16.64 10.41
N SER A 212 18.86 -16.55 11.64
CA SER A 212 18.07 -16.17 12.82
C SER A 212 18.69 -14.98 13.53
N GLY A 213 17.86 -14.12 14.10
CA GLY A 213 18.25 -12.92 14.84
C GLY A 213 19.03 -11.93 13.98
N GLN A 214 18.78 -11.89 12.68
CA GLN A 214 19.49 -10.97 11.78
C GLN A 214 19.00 -9.56 12.04
N GLN A 215 19.92 -8.68 12.42
CA GLN A 215 19.63 -7.28 12.62
C GLN A 215 20.18 -6.45 11.46
N ILE A 216 19.34 -5.57 10.92
CA ILE A 216 19.72 -4.60 9.89
C ILE A 216 19.19 -3.22 10.26
N SER A 217 20.04 -2.21 10.18
CA SER A 217 19.65 -0.81 10.40
C SER A 217 19.65 -0.03 9.10
N ALA A 218 18.73 0.92 8.96
CA ALA A 218 18.61 1.75 7.77
C ALA A 218 19.90 2.55 7.49
N VAL A 219 20.61 3.01 8.53
CA VAL A 219 21.89 3.73 8.39
C VAL A 219 23.04 2.87 7.85
N GLN A 220 22.93 1.55 8.01
CA GLN A 220 23.90 0.58 7.45
C GLN A 220 23.49 0.11 6.05
N SER A 221 22.19 0.05 5.78
CA SER A 221 21.65 -0.37 4.48
C SER A 221 20.47 0.51 4.05
N PRO A 222 20.74 1.70 3.49
CA PRO A 222 19.69 2.60 3.01
C PRO A 222 18.80 1.95 1.93
N ALA A 223 19.39 1.09 1.08
CA ALA A 223 18.62 0.36 0.07
C ALA A 223 17.62 -0.61 0.71
N ALA A 224 18.02 -1.35 1.76
CA ALA A 224 17.11 -2.26 2.45
C ALA A 224 15.97 -1.53 3.17
N ALA A 225 16.20 -0.30 3.65
CA ALA A 225 15.18 0.53 4.29
C ALA A 225 13.96 0.83 3.39
N SER A 226 14.12 0.69 2.08
CA SER A 226 13.04 0.83 1.10
C SER A 226 12.24 -0.46 0.84
N THR A 227 12.52 -1.54 1.58
CA THR A 227 11.82 -2.83 1.44
C THR A 227 10.70 -3.01 2.45
N VAL A 228 9.81 -3.99 2.21
CA VAL A 228 8.68 -4.31 3.10
C VAL A 228 9.13 -4.70 4.52
N LEU A 229 10.35 -5.23 4.70
CA LEU A 229 10.89 -5.58 6.02
C LEU A 229 10.84 -4.42 7.01
N PHE A 230 11.06 -3.20 6.52
CA PHE A 230 11.10 -1.99 7.34
C PHE A 230 9.73 -1.32 7.54
N GLY A 231 8.72 -1.72 6.77
CA GLY A 231 7.37 -1.19 6.84
C GLY A 231 6.43 -1.98 7.76
N VAL A 232 6.65 -3.29 7.90
CA VAL A 232 5.74 -4.15 8.69
C VAL A 232 5.98 -4.06 10.20
N PRO A 233 4.93 -4.24 11.03
CA PRO A 233 5.09 -4.34 12.47
C PRO A 233 5.77 -5.65 12.88
N GLN A 234 6.23 -5.69 14.13
CA GLN A 234 6.69 -6.92 14.78
C GLN A 234 5.62 -8.03 14.71
N GLY A 235 6.07 -9.28 14.57
CA GLY A 235 5.18 -10.42 14.47
C GLY A 235 4.54 -10.54 13.09
N THR A 236 5.19 -10.05 12.04
CA THR A 236 4.69 -10.14 10.66
C THR A 236 5.62 -11.02 9.84
N VAL A 237 5.03 -11.91 9.03
CA VAL A 237 5.74 -12.66 7.99
C VAL A 237 5.60 -11.93 6.67
N VAL A 238 6.70 -11.84 5.93
CA VAL A 238 6.76 -11.28 4.59
C VAL A 238 7.38 -12.28 3.62
N ALA A 239 6.92 -12.27 2.37
CA ALA A 239 7.65 -12.86 1.24
C ALA A 239 7.70 -11.87 0.08
N PHE A 240 8.91 -11.58 -0.40
CA PHE A 240 9.14 -10.62 -1.47
C PHE A 240 10.49 -10.83 -2.14
N GLN A 241 10.69 -10.27 -3.33
CA GLN A 241 11.99 -10.16 -3.97
C GLN A 241 12.64 -8.83 -3.55
N PRO A 242 13.88 -8.83 -3.00
CA PRO A 242 14.52 -7.59 -2.55
C PRO A 242 14.71 -6.56 -3.68
N SER A 243 14.96 -7.04 -4.89
CA SER A 243 14.91 -6.26 -6.12
C SER A 243 14.12 -7.00 -7.21
N GLN A 244 13.57 -6.25 -8.18
CA GLN A 244 12.88 -6.84 -9.34
C GLN A 244 13.81 -7.63 -10.28
N GLN A 245 15.13 -7.47 -10.11
CA GLN A 245 16.15 -8.19 -10.87
C GLN A 245 16.61 -9.46 -10.15
N ASP A 246 16.26 -9.60 -8.87
CA ASP A 246 16.65 -10.76 -8.07
C ASP A 246 15.75 -11.95 -8.41
N THR A 247 16.35 -13.09 -8.69
CA THR A 247 15.62 -14.36 -8.81
C THR A 247 15.31 -14.99 -7.46
N THR A 248 15.79 -14.39 -6.36
CA THR A 248 15.63 -14.92 -5.00
C THR A 248 14.43 -14.27 -4.31
N TRP A 249 13.53 -15.11 -3.82
CA TRP A 249 12.50 -14.69 -2.88
C TRP A 249 13.02 -14.79 -1.45
N LEU A 250 12.96 -13.70 -0.71
CA LEU A 250 13.18 -13.69 0.73
C LEU A 250 11.87 -13.98 1.44
N VAL A 251 11.87 -14.95 2.36
CA VAL A 251 10.76 -15.20 3.28
C VAL A 251 11.25 -14.95 4.69
N ALA A 252 10.64 -14.01 5.40
CA ALA A 252 11.14 -13.55 6.69
C ALA A 252 10.03 -13.33 7.70
N VAL A 253 10.33 -13.54 8.97
CA VAL A 253 9.50 -13.15 10.11
C VAL A 253 10.18 -12.01 10.85
N VAL A 254 9.50 -10.86 10.94
CA VAL A 254 9.99 -9.71 11.69
C VAL A 254 9.78 -9.94 13.17
N ARG A 255 10.89 -10.08 13.90
CA ARG A 255 10.91 -10.34 15.35
C ARG A 255 10.88 -9.06 16.17
N GLN A 256 11.49 -8.00 15.66
CA GLN A 256 11.51 -6.69 16.29
C GLN A 256 11.67 -5.60 15.22
N ARG A 257 11.06 -4.43 15.46
CA ARG A 257 11.25 -3.22 14.66
C ARG A 257 11.36 -2.02 15.59
N ASP A 258 12.45 -1.28 15.45
CA ASP A 258 12.71 -0.06 16.20
C ASP A 258 12.75 1.13 15.23
N SER A 259 12.19 2.27 15.64
CA SER A 259 12.15 3.49 14.81
C SER A 259 12.36 4.80 15.57
N GLY A 260 12.70 4.72 16.86
CA GLY A 260 12.76 5.87 17.77
C GLY A 260 14.11 6.09 18.49
N VAL A 261 14.96 5.06 18.56
CA VAL A 261 16.29 5.19 19.18
C VAL A 261 17.33 5.26 18.07
N PRO A 262 18.08 6.37 17.94
CA PRO A 262 19.16 6.46 16.97
C PRO A 262 20.11 5.27 17.09
N SER A 263 20.38 4.63 15.96
CA SER A 263 21.29 3.49 15.92
C SER A 263 22.69 3.96 16.32
N THR A 264 23.37 3.19 17.17
CA THR A 264 24.80 3.39 17.47
C THR A 264 25.69 2.82 16.36
N ALA A 265 25.10 2.19 15.34
CA ALA A 265 25.82 1.68 14.20
C ALA A 265 26.46 2.81 13.40
N GLN A 266 27.67 2.55 12.91
CA GLN A 266 28.36 3.49 12.04
C GLN A 266 27.61 3.59 10.70
N GLN A 267 27.21 4.81 10.36
CA GLN A 267 26.52 5.09 9.12
C GLN A 267 27.43 4.80 7.93
N SER A 268 26.93 3.99 7.01
CA SER A 268 27.74 3.54 5.85
C SER A 268 27.76 4.58 4.74
N ALA A 269 26.66 5.33 4.58
CA ALA A 269 26.53 6.46 3.67
C ALA A 269 25.36 7.37 4.10
N GLU A 270 25.39 8.64 3.67
CA GLU A 270 24.20 9.51 3.72
C GLU A 270 23.14 9.01 2.74
N PRO A 271 21.87 8.84 3.18
CA PRO A 271 20.81 8.44 2.27
C PRO A 271 20.51 9.54 1.26
N THR A 272 20.28 9.15 0.00
CA THR A 272 19.79 10.09 -1.02
C THR A 272 18.35 10.51 -0.71
N GLU A 273 17.90 11.60 -1.34
CA GLU A 273 16.52 12.07 -1.18
C GLU A 273 15.50 11.01 -1.61
N ASP A 274 15.75 10.32 -2.73
CA ASP A 274 14.90 9.23 -3.21
C ASP A 274 14.88 8.01 -2.27
N GLN A 275 16.00 7.72 -1.59
CA GLN A 275 16.05 6.69 -0.56
C GLN A 275 15.22 7.08 0.66
N LEU A 276 15.24 8.35 1.07
CA LEU A 276 14.40 8.86 2.15
C LEU A 276 12.91 8.81 1.78
N VAL A 277 12.54 9.21 0.56
CA VAL A 277 11.16 9.12 0.08
C VAL A 277 10.69 7.67 0.03
N SER A 278 11.52 6.75 -0.49
CA SER A 278 11.19 5.32 -0.55
C SER A 278 11.06 4.72 0.86
N THR A 279 11.90 5.14 1.81
CA THR A 279 11.78 4.76 3.22
C THR A 279 10.48 5.32 3.81
N GLY A 280 10.16 6.60 3.55
CA GLY A 280 8.91 7.25 3.96
C GLY A 280 7.68 6.49 3.47
N LEU A 281 7.67 6.07 2.20
CA LEU A 281 6.60 5.22 1.64
C LEU A 281 6.44 3.91 2.43
N ARG A 282 7.54 3.25 2.82
CA ARG A 282 7.47 2.03 3.66
C ARG A 282 6.92 2.28 5.04
N LEU A 283 7.22 3.44 5.62
CA LEU A 283 6.70 3.84 6.92
C LEU A 283 5.18 4.10 6.90
N LEU A 284 4.55 4.20 5.72
CA LEU A 284 3.09 4.29 5.60
C LEU A 284 2.37 2.95 5.79
N GLN A 285 3.08 1.82 5.76
CA GLN A 285 2.45 0.50 5.78
C GLN A 285 1.57 0.22 7.03
N PRO A 286 1.96 0.59 8.26
CA PRO A 286 1.10 0.44 9.45
C PRO A 286 -0.20 1.25 9.36
N TYR A 287 -0.24 2.30 8.55
CA TYR A 287 -1.43 3.13 8.38
C TYR A 287 -2.49 2.49 7.47
N SER A 288 -2.12 1.40 6.76
CA SER A 288 -2.96 0.75 5.74
C SER A 288 -3.90 -0.34 6.26
N GLU A 289 -3.90 -0.66 7.55
CA GLU A 289 -4.73 -1.74 8.12
C GLU A 289 -6.24 -1.58 7.84
N GLN A 290 -6.71 -0.33 7.79
CA GLN A 290 -8.11 0.02 7.52
C GLN A 290 -8.37 0.37 6.05
N LEU A 291 -7.38 0.22 5.17
CA LEU A 291 -7.52 0.46 3.74
C LEU A 291 -8.32 -0.67 3.10
N ARG A 292 -9.36 -0.32 2.36
CA ARG A 292 -10.21 -1.24 1.60
C ARG A 292 -10.39 -0.68 0.20
N ILE A 293 -9.71 -1.29 -0.78
CA ILE A 293 -9.82 -0.94 -2.19
C ILE A 293 -11.11 -1.56 -2.76
N ASN A 294 -11.83 -0.82 -3.60
CA ASN A 294 -12.95 -1.38 -4.34
C ASN A 294 -12.43 -2.45 -5.32
N PRO A 295 -12.98 -3.69 -5.30
CA PRO A 295 -12.50 -4.78 -6.14
C PRO A 295 -12.44 -4.49 -7.64
N ARG A 296 -13.24 -3.53 -8.15
CA ARG A 296 -13.16 -3.07 -9.53
C ARG A 296 -11.77 -2.56 -9.92
N TYR A 297 -11.05 -1.95 -8.98
CA TYR A 297 -9.70 -1.44 -9.18
C TYR A 297 -8.62 -2.42 -8.75
N GLY A 298 -8.97 -3.59 -8.21
CA GLY A 298 -8.02 -4.62 -7.78
C GLY A 298 -7.85 -4.70 -6.27
N VAL A 299 -6.64 -5.09 -5.84
CA VAL A 299 -6.32 -5.33 -4.42
C VAL A 299 -5.12 -4.51 -3.99
N TRP A 300 -5.12 -4.07 -2.73
CA TRP A 300 -3.94 -3.42 -2.16
C TRP A 300 -2.80 -4.43 -2.02
N ASP A 301 -1.67 -4.13 -2.62
CA ASP A 301 -0.42 -4.86 -2.47
C ASP A 301 0.48 -4.12 -1.46
N PRO A 302 0.62 -4.63 -0.22
CA PRO A 302 1.43 -3.98 0.81
C PRO A 302 2.95 -4.05 0.51
N VAL A 303 3.39 -4.96 -0.37
CA VAL A 303 4.79 -5.06 -0.78
C VAL A 303 5.12 -4.06 -1.89
N ALA A 304 4.20 -3.79 -2.82
CA ALA A 304 4.37 -2.71 -3.79
C ALA A 304 4.00 -1.33 -3.20
N MET A 305 3.23 -1.30 -2.11
CA MET A 305 2.50 -0.12 -1.63
C MET A 305 1.64 0.50 -2.75
N ALA A 306 0.99 -0.35 -3.55
CA ALA A 306 0.23 0.03 -4.73
C ALA A 306 -0.99 -0.88 -4.89
N VAL A 307 -1.81 -0.65 -5.93
CA VAL A 307 -2.95 -1.51 -6.23
C VAL A 307 -2.58 -2.50 -7.34
N ALA A 308 -2.57 -3.78 -7.01
CA ALA A 308 -2.37 -4.87 -7.98
C ALA A 308 -3.69 -5.23 -8.68
N PRO A 309 -3.66 -5.74 -9.92
CA PRO A 309 -4.88 -6.13 -10.62
C PRO A 309 -5.68 -7.22 -9.91
N SER A 310 -4.98 -8.16 -9.27
CA SER A 310 -5.55 -9.24 -8.47
C SER A 310 -4.55 -9.69 -7.39
N ALA A 311 -5.00 -10.52 -6.44
CA ALA A 311 -4.12 -11.11 -5.43
C ALA A 311 -3.06 -12.06 -6.03
N ALA A 312 -3.36 -12.67 -7.18
CA ALA A 312 -2.40 -13.50 -7.91
C ALA A 312 -1.27 -12.66 -8.55
N GLU A 313 -1.53 -11.38 -8.79
CA GLU A 313 -0.59 -10.44 -9.40
C GLU A 313 0.07 -9.50 -8.39
N SER A 314 -0.06 -9.77 -7.08
CA SER A 314 0.70 -9.05 -6.05
C SER A 314 2.19 -9.41 -6.13
N THR A 315 3.02 -8.42 -5.84
CA THR A 315 4.49 -8.49 -5.81
C THR A 315 5.02 -9.16 -4.55
N GLY A 316 4.17 -9.42 -3.56
CA GLY A 316 4.56 -10.20 -2.40
C GLY A 316 3.43 -10.55 -1.44
N PHE A 317 3.83 -11.07 -0.29
CA PHE A 317 2.97 -11.55 0.78
C PHE A 317 3.30 -10.82 2.08
N VAL A 318 2.28 -10.47 2.83
CA VAL A 318 2.38 -9.91 4.18
C VAL A 318 1.26 -10.48 5.02
N ALA A 319 1.58 -11.12 6.15
CA ALA A 319 0.56 -11.56 7.10
C ALA A 319 1.08 -11.54 8.54
N PRO A 320 0.23 -11.17 9.51
CA PRO A 320 0.59 -11.31 10.93
C PRO A 320 0.74 -12.78 11.30
N VAL A 321 1.69 -13.07 12.18
CA VAL A 321 1.85 -14.38 12.83
C VAL A 321 0.68 -14.57 13.79
N LYS A 322 -0.07 -15.67 13.65
CA LYS A 322 -1.17 -15.96 14.57
C LYS A 322 -0.62 -16.23 15.98
N GLY A 323 -1.19 -15.57 16.97
CA GLY A 323 -0.82 -15.74 18.38
C GLY A 323 0.47 -15.02 18.80
N SER A 324 1.08 -14.19 17.95
CA SER A 324 2.09 -13.24 18.42
C SER A 324 1.41 -12.06 19.11
N ALA A 325 1.99 -11.57 20.22
CA ALA A 325 1.59 -10.29 20.78
C ALA A 325 1.89 -9.20 19.74
N GLN A 326 0.85 -8.54 19.24
CA GLN A 326 1.00 -7.31 18.45
C GLN A 326 1.17 -6.17 19.45
N SER A 327 2.32 -5.50 19.42
CA SER A 327 2.63 -4.33 20.25
C SER A 327 2.41 -3.05 19.48
#